data_AF-A0AAE4C081-F1
#
_entry.id   AF-A0AAE4C081-F1
#
_cell.length_a   1.000
_cell.length_b   1.000
_cell.length_c   1.000
_cell.angle_alpha   90.00
_cell.angle_beta   90.00
_cell.angle_gamma   90.00
#
_symmetry.space_group_name_H-M   'P 1'
#
loop_
_entity.id
_entity.type
_entity.pdbx_description
1 polymer ?
#
loop_
_entity_poly.entity_id
_entity_poly.type
_entity_poly.pdbx_seq_one_letter_code
_entity_poly.pdbx_strand_id
1 'polypeptide(L)'
;MAIDISPVAYAITHHPQFTGRIKHGHAQQCLAAALGYKSLAALQASPDAVLLLERETHVVLDKAALLKRAQDLNLELGGEELSALVLEALRKSWVGTPAHESLEAFRSSLQAMVNFVVANDGTVSGQTAVMNSDGILEIYVPIEGLDFDDVPTNGDPYEIEIEGHIAMEKDTERPYVGHHVDVRATLWLVRQGAAFWAVGCRIEDAQLDTNWNRRETLSLAEALAYLLDVDIAAADELTDAPLQELVSEDGVVYAWEFDFGAVRVDDEILERIKGLHGSLQVRVEPDFFVHVQGFDRVPHRHYVHGDEFEGGVGVYLCASCDAHVNAGHFDREHGIKSYERYFSDLQRWQRRTARSRGGLRRPSNAVNVVAPAALAHQAAYEASRSPFHRWLEQQTQRQDEIGDLAQDVFRDVRFPVSASSREAVLNYLETVVRSREVIETFKDSWREFSGARRSHP
;
A
#
# COMPACT_ATOMS: atom_id res chain seq x y z
N MET A 1 12.13 15.18 -25.76
CA MET A 1 13.59 14.89 -25.82
C MET A 1 13.73 13.38 -25.91
N ALA A 2 14.51 12.83 -26.86
CA ALA A 2 14.71 11.37 -26.91
C ALA A 2 15.30 10.89 -25.58
N ILE A 3 15.03 9.65 -25.16
CA ILE A 3 15.53 9.13 -23.88
C ILE A 3 17.08 9.08 -23.91
N ASP A 4 17.70 10.14 -23.39
CA ASP A 4 19.13 10.17 -23.10
C ASP A 4 19.33 9.75 -21.64
N ILE A 5 19.79 8.52 -21.48
CA ILE A 5 20.11 7.95 -20.17
C ILE A 5 21.49 8.39 -19.65
N SER A 6 22.33 9.02 -20.49
CA SER A 6 23.69 9.37 -20.13
C SER A 6 23.74 10.45 -19.04
N PRO A 7 22.92 11.52 -19.09
CA PRO A 7 22.80 12.49 -18.00
C PRO A 7 22.34 11.86 -16.69
N VAL A 8 21.39 10.91 -16.76
CA VAL A 8 20.89 10.18 -15.58
C VAL A 8 22.01 9.33 -14.99
N ALA A 9 22.69 8.53 -15.81
CA ALA A 9 23.81 7.72 -15.38
C ALA A 9 24.98 8.57 -14.85
N TYR A 10 25.20 9.76 -15.40
CA TYR A 10 26.17 10.71 -14.86
C TYR A 10 25.76 11.19 -13.46
N ALA A 11 24.49 11.58 -13.28
CA ALA A 11 23.94 12.00 -11.98
C ALA A 11 24.03 10.89 -10.93
N ILE A 12 23.80 9.63 -11.30
CA ILE A 12 24.01 8.45 -10.46
C ILE A 12 25.47 8.38 -9.99
N THR A 13 26.43 8.51 -10.92
CA THR A 13 27.86 8.39 -10.59
C THR A 13 28.46 9.58 -9.81
N HIS A 14 27.81 10.74 -9.84
CA HIS A 14 28.28 11.98 -9.19
C HIS A 14 27.33 12.43 -8.07
N HIS A 15 26.59 11.48 -7.49
CA HIS A 15 25.63 11.79 -6.45
C HIS A 15 26.36 12.23 -5.16
N PRO A 16 26.06 13.42 -4.59
CA PRO A 16 26.85 14.01 -3.51
C PRO A 16 26.78 13.24 -2.19
N GLN A 17 25.70 12.49 -1.97
CA GLN A 17 25.50 11.66 -0.78
C GLN A 17 26.06 10.23 -0.94
N PHE A 18 26.55 9.88 -2.13
CA PHE A 18 27.06 8.55 -2.42
C PHE A 18 28.59 8.54 -2.45
N THR A 19 29.21 7.86 -1.49
CA THR A 19 30.68 7.79 -1.35
C THR A 19 31.30 6.61 -2.11
N GLY A 20 30.48 5.66 -2.58
CA GLY A 20 30.94 4.53 -3.38
C GLY A 20 31.26 4.91 -4.83
N ARG A 21 31.96 4.02 -5.54
CA ARG A 21 32.43 4.29 -6.91
C ARG A 21 31.68 3.43 -7.93
N ILE A 22 30.51 3.89 -8.37
CA ILE A 22 29.83 3.27 -9.51
C ILE A 22 30.50 3.74 -10.80
N LYS A 23 31.00 2.81 -11.61
CA LYS A 23 31.49 3.14 -12.95
C LYS A 23 30.33 3.59 -13.82
N HIS A 24 30.54 4.60 -14.66
CA HIS A 24 29.49 5.13 -15.54
C HIS A 24 28.80 4.04 -16.39
N GLY A 25 29.55 3.09 -16.95
CA GLY A 25 28.97 1.96 -17.68
C GLY A 25 28.11 1.02 -16.81
N HIS A 26 28.44 0.85 -15.53
CA HIS A 26 27.60 0.07 -14.60
C HIS A 26 26.32 0.83 -14.26
N ALA A 27 26.39 2.16 -14.07
CA ALA A 27 25.21 3.01 -13.88
C ALA A 27 24.26 2.92 -15.09
N GLN A 28 24.78 2.96 -16.32
CA GLN A 28 23.98 2.80 -17.53
C GLN A 28 23.30 1.41 -17.61
N GLN A 29 24.02 0.34 -17.24
CA GLN A 29 23.43 -1.02 -17.21
C GLN A 29 22.37 -1.16 -16.13
N CYS A 30 22.59 -0.59 -14.94
CA CYS A 30 21.61 -0.59 -13.85
C CYS A 30 20.36 0.20 -14.22
N LEU A 31 20.53 1.38 -14.83
CA LEU A 31 19.42 2.19 -15.31
C LEU A 31 18.65 1.48 -16.43
N ALA A 32 19.33 0.84 -17.38
CA ALA A 32 18.64 0.03 -18.39
C ALA A 32 17.79 -1.08 -17.74
N ALA A 33 18.32 -1.77 -16.73
CA ALA A 33 17.57 -2.76 -15.97
C ALA A 33 16.39 -2.18 -15.20
N ALA A 34 16.57 -1.01 -14.56
CA ALA A 34 15.49 -0.31 -13.88
C ALA A 34 14.36 0.10 -14.83
N LEU A 35 14.67 0.32 -16.11
CA LEU A 35 13.69 0.61 -17.16
C LEU A 35 13.10 -0.66 -17.80
N GLY A 36 13.35 -1.85 -17.22
CA GLY A 36 12.80 -3.13 -17.68
C GLY A 36 13.64 -3.85 -18.75
N TYR A 37 14.85 -3.36 -19.06
CA TYR A 37 15.68 -3.93 -20.12
C TYR A 37 16.77 -4.87 -19.59
N LYS A 38 16.96 -6.00 -20.28
CA LYS A 38 17.99 -6.98 -19.89
C LYS A 38 19.41 -6.44 -19.99
N SER A 39 19.67 -5.46 -20.85
CA SER A 39 20.99 -4.83 -21.01
C SER A 39 20.88 -3.43 -21.60
N LEU A 40 21.95 -2.65 -21.48
CA LEU A 40 22.07 -1.35 -22.16
C LEU A 40 21.86 -1.47 -23.68
N ALA A 41 22.43 -2.51 -24.31
CA ALA A 41 22.27 -2.73 -25.74
C ALA A 41 20.81 -3.04 -26.11
N ALA A 42 20.07 -3.75 -25.24
CA ALA A 42 18.65 -4.01 -25.46
C ALA A 42 17.82 -2.72 -25.40
N LEU A 43 18.11 -1.83 -24.45
CA LEU A 43 17.48 -0.51 -24.40
C LEU A 43 17.82 0.31 -25.65
N GLN A 44 19.08 0.37 -26.05
CA GLN A 44 19.52 1.14 -27.23
C GLN A 44 18.94 0.61 -28.55
N ALA A 45 18.65 -0.68 -28.63
CA ALA A 45 18.00 -1.31 -29.77
C ALA A 45 16.46 -1.26 -29.71
N SER A 46 15.89 -0.80 -28.59
CA SER A 46 14.44 -0.74 -28.41
C SER A 46 13.83 0.50 -29.09
N PRO A 47 12.53 0.45 -29.44
CA PRO A 47 11.78 1.64 -29.84
C PRO A 47 11.81 2.74 -28.77
N ASP A 48 11.95 2.38 -27.49
CA ASP A 48 11.97 3.32 -26.38
C ASP A 48 13.17 4.27 -26.44
N ALA A 49 14.30 3.88 -27.04
CA ALA A 49 15.47 4.74 -27.16
C ALA A 49 15.18 6.08 -27.86
N VAL A 50 14.11 6.14 -28.66
CA VAL A 50 13.69 7.32 -29.43
C VAL A 50 12.45 7.99 -28.85
N LEU A 51 11.86 7.46 -27.76
CA LEU A 51 10.67 8.05 -27.13
C LEU A 51 10.95 9.47 -26.67
N LEU A 52 9.98 10.35 -26.92
CA LEU A 52 9.98 11.70 -26.40
C LEU A 52 9.22 11.71 -25.07
N LEU A 53 9.90 12.10 -24.00
CA LEU A 53 9.22 12.33 -22.71
C LEU A 53 8.36 13.59 -22.82
N GLU A 54 7.04 13.40 -22.78
CA GLU A 54 6.03 14.46 -22.73
C GLU A 54 5.61 14.73 -21.28
N ARG A 55 4.78 15.75 -21.04
CA ARG A 55 4.36 16.11 -19.67
C ARG A 55 3.46 15.05 -19.05
N GLU A 56 2.72 14.33 -19.88
CA GLU A 56 1.87 13.19 -19.49
C GLU A 56 2.67 11.91 -19.24
N THR A 57 3.98 11.88 -19.50
CA THR A 57 4.80 10.68 -19.36
C THR A 57 5.23 10.47 -17.91
N HIS A 58 5.00 9.26 -17.41
CA HIS A 58 5.47 8.73 -16.14
C HIS A 58 6.45 7.58 -16.38
N VAL A 59 7.36 7.41 -15.42
CA VAL A 59 8.36 6.33 -15.42
C VAL A 59 8.13 5.46 -14.19
N VAL A 60 7.97 4.15 -14.38
CA VAL A 60 7.82 3.19 -13.30
C VAL A 60 9.02 2.23 -13.31
N LEU A 61 9.78 2.20 -12.22
CA LEU A 61 10.97 1.38 -12.15
C LEU A 61 10.64 -0.11 -11.92
N ASP A 62 11.35 -0.98 -12.65
CA ASP A 62 11.50 -2.38 -12.29
C ASP A 62 12.61 -2.50 -11.24
N LYS A 63 12.23 -2.29 -9.97
CA LYS A 63 13.12 -2.38 -8.83
C LYS A 63 13.79 -3.75 -8.75
N ALA A 64 13.06 -4.83 -9.04
CA ALA A 64 13.61 -6.18 -8.98
C ALA A 64 14.72 -6.39 -10.02
N ALA A 65 14.51 -5.93 -11.27
CA ALA A 65 15.52 -6.01 -12.31
C ALA A 65 16.73 -5.13 -12.02
N LEU A 66 16.54 -3.91 -11.47
CA LEU A 66 17.61 -3.04 -11.02
C LEU A 66 18.50 -3.74 -9.99
N LEU A 67 17.91 -4.31 -8.94
CA LEU A 67 18.63 -4.99 -7.86
C LEU A 67 19.39 -6.21 -8.36
N LYS A 68 18.75 -7.02 -9.21
CA LYS A 68 19.39 -8.17 -9.84
C LYS A 68 20.59 -7.75 -10.68
N ARG A 69 20.46 -6.69 -11.48
CA ARG A 69 21.56 -6.18 -12.31
C ARG A 69 22.71 -5.62 -11.46
N ALA A 70 22.39 -4.96 -10.34
CA ALA A 70 23.40 -4.49 -9.40
C ALA A 70 24.21 -5.64 -8.79
N GLN A 71 23.54 -6.74 -8.43
CA GLN A 71 24.18 -7.97 -7.95
C GLN A 71 25.07 -8.61 -9.02
N ASP A 72 24.57 -8.75 -10.26
CA ASP A 72 25.35 -9.29 -11.39
C ASP A 72 26.65 -8.49 -11.64
N LEU A 73 26.61 -7.18 -11.39
CA LEU A 73 27.73 -6.26 -11.55
C LEU A 73 28.62 -6.15 -10.30
N ASN A 74 28.31 -6.91 -9.24
CA ASN A 74 28.97 -6.87 -7.93
C ASN A 74 29.08 -5.44 -7.38
N LEU A 75 28.00 -4.67 -7.46
CA LEU A 75 27.94 -3.36 -6.81
C LEU A 75 27.77 -3.54 -5.30
N GLU A 76 28.62 -2.85 -4.53
CA GLU A 76 28.62 -2.93 -3.04
C GLU A 76 27.52 -2.07 -2.38
N LEU A 77 26.56 -1.52 -3.15
CA LEU A 77 25.46 -0.72 -2.62
C LEU A 77 24.32 -1.57 -2.08
N GLY A 78 23.66 -1.06 -1.03
CA GLY A 78 22.35 -1.55 -0.61
C GLY A 78 21.29 -1.32 -1.70
N GLY A 79 20.36 -2.26 -1.84
CA GLY A 79 19.36 -2.20 -2.89
C GLY A 79 18.41 -0.99 -2.81
N GLU A 80 18.02 -0.62 -1.59
CA GLU A 80 17.19 0.56 -1.34
C GLU A 80 17.94 1.86 -1.68
N GLU A 81 19.22 1.94 -1.30
CA GLU A 81 20.07 3.10 -1.60
C GLU A 81 20.23 3.30 -3.11
N LEU A 82 20.50 2.22 -3.85
CA LEU A 82 20.60 2.29 -5.30
C LEU A 82 19.28 2.74 -5.94
N SER A 83 18.14 2.21 -5.48
CA SER A 83 16.83 2.56 -6.02
C SER A 83 16.49 4.04 -5.79
N ALA A 84 16.73 4.54 -4.57
CA ALA A 84 16.54 5.95 -4.22
C ALA A 84 17.43 6.85 -5.08
N LEU A 85 18.69 6.48 -5.26
CA LEU A 85 19.66 7.23 -6.06
C LEU A 85 19.30 7.24 -7.56
N VAL A 86 18.76 6.15 -8.10
CA VAL A 86 18.22 6.13 -9.48
C VAL A 86 17.00 7.05 -9.61
N LEU A 87 16.07 7.00 -8.66
CA LEU A 87 14.87 7.87 -8.68
C LEU A 87 15.23 9.35 -8.59
N GLU A 88 16.16 9.72 -7.71
CA GLU A 88 16.62 11.10 -7.57
C GLU A 88 17.33 11.58 -8.85
N ALA A 89 18.20 10.74 -9.42
CA ALA A 89 18.86 11.03 -10.69
C ALA A 89 17.84 11.24 -11.82
N LEU A 90 16.81 10.39 -11.91
CA LEU A 90 15.74 10.54 -12.89
C LEU A 90 14.98 11.86 -12.71
N ARG A 91 14.55 12.17 -11.49
CA ARG A 91 13.81 13.42 -11.20
C ARG A 91 14.63 14.67 -11.53
N LYS A 92 15.95 14.61 -11.32
CA LYS A 92 16.87 15.72 -11.63
C LYS A 92 17.14 15.87 -13.12
N SER A 93 17.28 14.75 -13.85
CA SER A 93 17.63 14.75 -15.27
C SER A 93 16.42 14.87 -16.19
N TRP A 94 15.28 14.30 -15.83
CA TRP A 94 14.03 14.30 -16.61
C TRP A 94 12.99 15.19 -15.92
N VAL A 95 13.27 16.48 -15.90
CA VAL A 95 12.43 17.49 -15.23
C VAL A 95 11.03 17.49 -15.83
N GLY A 96 10.00 17.37 -14.99
CA GLY A 96 8.60 17.35 -15.40
C GLY A 96 8.06 15.96 -15.74
N THR A 97 8.88 14.91 -15.68
CA THR A 97 8.46 13.51 -15.87
C THR A 97 8.47 12.81 -14.50
N PRO A 98 7.31 12.49 -13.91
CA PRO A 98 7.27 11.85 -12.60
C PRO A 98 7.85 10.43 -12.67
N ALA A 99 8.72 10.10 -11.71
CA ALA A 99 9.35 8.78 -11.59
C ALA A 99 8.92 8.09 -10.28
N HIS A 100 8.48 6.84 -10.43
CA HIS A 100 7.84 6.01 -9.41
C HIS A 100 8.66 4.75 -9.16
N GLU A 101 8.76 4.35 -7.89
CA GLU A 101 9.53 3.18 -7.48
C GLU A 101 8.80 1.85 -7.72
N SER A 102 7.50 1.90 -7.94
CA SER A 102 6.63 0.75 -8.13
C SER A 102 5.31 1.13 -8.81
N LEU A 103 4.58 0.14 -9.30
CA LEU A 103 3.22 0.31 -9.82
C LEU A 103 2.23 0.82 -8.77
N GLU A 104 2.44 0.49 -7.48
CA GLU A 104 1.60 0.99 -6.38
C GLU A 104 1.80 2.49 -6.15
N ALA A 105 3.06 2.95 -6.15
CA ALA A 105 3.37 4.38 -6.08
C ALA A 105 2.80 5.12 -7.30
N PHE A 106 2.86 4.49 -8.47
CA PHE A 106 2.25 5.04 -9.68
C PHE A 106 0.72 5.16 -9.56
N ARG A 107 0.02 4.11 -9.10
CA ARG A 107 -1.43 4.12 -8.86
C ARG A 107 -1.84 5.26 -7.91
N SER A 108 -1.08 5.45 -6.84
CA SER A 108 -1.32 6.52 -5.87
C SER A 108 -1.17 7.90 -6.53
N SER A 109 -0.19 8.04 -7.41
CA SER A 109 -0.01 9.26 -8.21
C SER A 109 -1.13 9.49 -9.24
N LEU A 110 -1.70 8.43 -9.82
CA LEU A 110 -2.85 8.55 -10.73
C LEU A 110 -4.08 9.07 -9.99
N GLN A 111 -4.35 8.55 -8.78
CA GLN A 111 -5.45 9.03 -7.95
C GLN A 111 -5.28 10.52 -7.60
N ALA A 112 -4.08 10.94 -7.22
CA ALA A 112 -3.79 12.34 -6.95
C ALA A 112 -3.99 13.23 -8.19
N MET A 113 -3.60 12.75 -9.38
CA MET A 113 -3.80 13.46 -10.64
C MET A 113 -5.28 13.59 -10.99
N VAL A 114 -6.08 12.53 -10.85
CA VAL A 114 -7.53 12.57 -11.05
C VAL A 114 -8.17 13.59 -10.11
N ASN A 115 -7.85 13.54 -8.80
CA ASN A 115 -8.39 14.50 -7.84
C ASN A 115 -8.02 15.93 -8.21
N PHE A 116 -6.78 16.16 -8.68
CA PHE A 116 -6.34 17.48 -9.15
C PHE A 116 -7.10 17.94 -10.39
N VAL A 117 -7.29 17.07 -11.39
CA VAL A 117 -8.04 17.39 -12.62
C VAL A 117 -9.48 17.74 -12.27
N VAL A 118 -10.13 16.93 -11.44
CA VAL A 118 -11.51 17.12 -10.98
C VAL A 118 -11.64 18.45 -10.23
N ALA A 119 -10.76 18.75 -9.28
CA ALA A 119 -10.79 19.99 -8.50
C ALA A 119 -10.64 21.26 -9.35
N ASN A 120 -9.93 21.17 -10.47
CA ASN A 120 -9.57 22.31 -11.31
C ASN A 120 -10.34 22.33 -12.64
N ASP A 121 -11.28 21.42 -12.85
CA ASP A 121 -12.09 21.39 -14.06
C ASP A 121 -13.11 22.54 -14.09
N GLY A 122 -13.28 23.16 -15.25
CA GLY A 122 -14.15 24.33 -15.41
C GLY A 122 -15.64 24.00 -15.29
N THR A 123 -16.04 22.79 -15.71
CA THR A 123 -17.43 22.32 -15.64
C THR A 123 -17.78 22.03 -14.19
N VAL A 124 -16.91 21.29 -13.50
CA VAL A 124 -17.01 21.01 -12.07
C VAL A 124 -17.07 22.31 -11.26
N SER A 125 -16.11 23.22 -11.50
CA SER A 125 -16.06 24.53 -10.81
C SER A 125 -17.33 25.35 -11.03
N GLY A 126 -17.94 25.26 -12.22
CA GLY A 126 -19.22 25.90 -12.50
C GLY A 126 -20.38 25.35 -11.66
N GLN A 127 -20.41 24.04 -11.43
CA GLN A 127 -21.43 23.40 -10.60
C GLN A 127 -21.22 23.68 -9.10
N THR A 128 -19.98 23.66 -8.62
CA THR A 128 -19.68 23.93 -7.21
C THR A 128 -19.90 25.40 -6.84
N ALA A 129 -19.69 26.34 -7.77
CA ALA A 129 -19.90 27.76 -7.55
C ALA A 129 -21.35 28.14 -7.19
N VAL A 130 -22.35 27.36 -7.61
CA VAL A 130 -23.77 27.64 -7.32
C VAL A 130 -24.24 27.04 -5.98
N MET A 131 -23.40 26.27 -5.28
CA MET A 131 -23.78 25.56 -4.05
C MET A 131 -23.77 26.42 -2.79
N ASN A 132 -23.25 27.65 -2.85
CA ASN A 132 -23.00 28.51 -1.68
C ASN A 132 -22.22 27.78 -0.59
N SER A 133 -21.02 27.29 -0.92
CA SER A 133 -20.14 26.52 -0.03
C SER A 133 -18.87 27.30 0.36
N ASP A 134 -18.24 26.93 1.49
CA ASP A 134 -16.98 27.54 1.95
C ASP A 134 -15.70 26.77 1.52
N GLY A 135 -15.86 25.80 0.62
CA GLY A 135 -14.73 25.02 0.11
C GLY A 135 -15.12 23.60 -0.26
N ILE A 136 -14.15 22.88 -0.83
CA ILE A 136 -14.28 21.45 -1.11
C ILE A 136 -14.07 20.70 0.21
N LEU A 137 -15.10 19.95 0.64
CA LEU A 137 -14.99 19.04 1.77
C LEU A 137 -14.27 17.75 1.36
N GLU A 138 -14.66 17.19 0.21
CA GLU A 138 -14.11 15.93 -0.28
C GLU A 138 -14.18 15.84 -1.81
N ILE A 139 -13.18 15.19 -2.41
CA ILE A 139 -13.20 14.71 -3.79
C ILE A 139 -13.08 13.20 -3.75
N TYR A 140 -14.16 12.52 -4.11
CA TYR A 140 -14.22 11.06 -4.15
C TYR A 140 -14.46 10.59 -5.58
N VAL A 141 -13.38 10.31 -6.33
CA VAL A 141 -13.44 9.74 -7.69
C VAL A 141 -12.46 8.57 -7.79
N PRO A 142 -12.83 7.38 -7.29
CA PRO A 142 -11.93 6.23 -7.19
C PRO A 142 -11.60 5.66 -8.56
N ILE A 143 -10.36 5.21 -8.73
CA ILE A 143 -9.96 4.40 -9.89
C ILE A 143 -10.21 2.94 -9.57
N GLU A 144 -11.41 2.45 -9.87
CA GLU A 144 -11.80 1.04 -9.73
C GLU A 144 -11.44 0.24 -10.99
N GLY A 145 -11.19 -1.07 -10.83
CA GLY A 145 -10.98 -1.97 -11.98
C GLY A 145 -9.68 -1.78 -12.78
N LEU A 146 -8.78 -0.89 -12.38
CA LEU A 146 -7.47 -0.77 -13.02
C LEU A 146 -6.57 -1.93 -12.60
N ASP A 147 -6.29 -2.87 -13.51
CA ASP A 147 -5.12 -3.72 -13.48
C ASP A 147 -4.09 -3.22 -14.52
N PHE A 148 -2.81 -3.14 -14.13
CA PHE A 148 -1.77 -2.66 -15.05
C PHE A 148 -1.41 -3.71 -16.10
N ASP A 149 -1.70 -4.99 -15.84
CA ASP A 149 -1.47 -6.06 -16.80
C ASP A 149 -2.50 -6.08 -17.94
N ASP A 150 -3.67 -5.46 -17.72
CA ASP A 150 -4.71 -5.30 -18.74
C ASP A 150 -4.37 -4.20 -19.76
N VAL A 151 -3.43 -3.30 -19.43
CA VAL A 151 -3.04 -2.20 -20.33
C VAL A 151 -2.23 -2.75 -21.51
N PRO A 152 -2.72 -2.60 -22.76
CA PRO A 152 -2.04 -3.15 -23.93
C PRO A 152 -0.63 -2.59 -24.14
N THR A 153 0.30 -3.46 -24.51
CA THR A 153 1.69 -3.07 -24.85
C THR A 153 1.85 -2.59 -26.30
N ASN A 154 0.78 -2.58 -27.09
CA ASN A 154 0.81 -2.21 -28.51
C ASN A 154 0.69 -0.68 -28.74
N GLY A 155 0.58 0.09 -27.65
CA GLY A 155 0.44 1.55 -27.69
C GLY A 155 -0.99 2.04 -27.83
N ASP A 156 -1.99 1.15 -27.85
CA ASP A 156 -3.39 1.55 -27.81
C ASP A 156 -3.74 2.09 -26.41
N PRO A 157 -4.55 3.16 -26.31
CA PRO A 157 -5.02 3.66 -25.03
C PRO A 157 -5.95 2.64 -24.36
N TYR A 158 -5.69 2.39 -23.09
CA TYR A 158 -6.60 1.72 -22.17
C TYR A 158 -7.41 2.79 -21.44
N GLU A 159 -8.72 2.79 -21.68
CA GLU A 159 -9.64 3.77 -21.11
C GLU A 159 -10.47 3.14 -20.00
N ILE A 160 -10.62 3.87 -18.90
CA ILE A 160 -11.41 3.49 -17.74
C ILE A 160 -12.38 4.62 -17.46
N GLU A 161 -13.66 4.29 -17.51
CA GLU A 161 -14.70 5.17 -17.01
C GLU A 161 -14.65 5.17 -15.49
N ILE A 162 -14.49 6.36 -14.92
CA ILE A 162 -14.47 6.58 -13.48
C ILE A 162 -15.63 7.49 -13.11
N GLU A 163 -16.34 7.11 -12.07
CA GLU A 163 -17.49 7.85 -11.53
C GLU A 163 -17.23 8.17 -10.07
N GLY A 164 -17.71 9.32 -9.65
CA GLY A 164 -17.51 9.79 -8.30
C GLY A 164 -18.26 11.08 -8.04
N HIS A 165 -17.90 11.77 -6.96
CA HIS A 165 -18.53 13.01 -6.59
C HIS A 165 -17.58 13.95 -5.85
N ILE A 166 -18.01 15.20 -5.75
CA ILE A 166 -17.39 16.22 -4.90
C ILE A 166 -18.41 16.65 -3.88
N ALA A 167 -18.02 16.56 -2.61
CA ALA A 167 -18.78 17.13 -1.51
C ALA A 167 -18.21 18.50 -1.16
N MET A 168 -19.09 19.46 -0.86
CA MET A 168 -18.72 20.82 -0.52
C MET A 168 -19.03 21.12 0.96
N GLU A 169 -18.21 21.93 1.62
CA GLU A 169 -18.50 22.39 2.97
C GLU A 169 -19.74 23.30 2.97
N LYS A 170 -20.60 23.12 3.98
CA LYS A 170 -21.83 23.93 4.11
C LYS A 170 -21.48 25.32 4.66
N ASP A 171 -21.80 26.35 3.90
CA ASP A 171 -21.85 27.72 4.44
C ASP A 171 -23.08 27.85 5.34
N THR A 172 -22.86 27.97 6.66
CA THR A 172 -23.96 28.10 7.63
C THR A 172 -24.64 29.47 7.61
N GLU A 173 -24.06 30.46 6.91
CA GLU A 173 -24.57 31.83 6.83
C GLU A 173 -25.47 32.06 5.59
N ARG A 174 -25.52 31.12 4.65
CA ARG A 174 -26.29 31.25 3.39
C ARG A 174 -27.17 30.02 3.10
N PRO A 175 -28.27 30.18 2.34
CA PRO A 175 -29.04 29.03 1.85
C PRO A 175 -28.18 28.14 0.94
N TYR A 176 -27.77 26.99 1.47
CA TYR A 176 -26.98 25.97 0.79
C TYR A 176 -27.82 25.21 -0.25
N VAL A 177 -27.28 24.98 -1.45
CA VAL A 177 -28.02 24.38 -2.58
C VAL A 177 -27.28 23.17 -3.16
N GLY A 178 -27.90 21.98 -3.04
CA GLY A 178 -27.34 20.70 -3.50
C GLY A 178 -26.33 20.12 -2.50
N HIS A 179 -26.14 18.80 -2.52
CA HIS A 179 -25.28 18.08 -1.55
C HIS A 179 -23.94 17.64 -2.11
N HIS A 180 -23.91 17.32 -3.40
CA HIS A 180 -22.74 16.82 -4.10
C HIS A 180 -22.81 17.21 -5.57
N VAL A 181 -21.65 17.30 -6.21
CA VAL A 181 -21.53 17.35 -7.67
C VAL A 181 -21.08 15.97 -8.12
N ASP A 182 -21.94 15.27 -8.85
CA ASP A 182 -21.56 14.00 -9.49
C ASP A 182 -20.60 14.30 -10.64
N VAL A 183 -19.56 13.48 -10.75
CA VAL A 183 -18.50 13.61 -11.76
C VAL A 183 -18.34 12.28 -12.48
N ARG A 184 -18.39 12.34 -13.81
CA ARG A 184 -18.00 11.23 -14.70
C ARG A 184 -16.77 11.66 -15.48
N ALA A 185 -15.73 10.84 -15.45
CA ALA A 185 -14.50 11.10 -16.14
C ALA A 185 -13.96 9.84 -16.81
N THR A 186 -13.09 10.03 -17.79
CA THR A 186 -12.33 8.96 -18.44
C THR A 186 -10.87 9.12 -18.07
N LEU A 187 -10.34 8.12 -17.36
CA LEU A 187 -8.89 7.96 -17.19
C LEU A 187 -8.37 7.13 -18.35
N TRP A 188 -7.36 7.62 -19.05
CA TRP A 188 -6.69 6.85 -20.10
C TRP A 188 -5.23 6.62 -19.74
N LEU A 189 -4.74 5.43 -20.08
CA LEU A 189 -3.35 5.01 -19.91
C LEU A 189 -2.83 4.41 -21.22
N VAL A 190 -1.63 4.79 -21.62
CA VAL A 190 -0.92 4.20 -22.75
C VAL A 190 0.41 3.69 -22.27
N ARG A 191 0.68 2.39 -22.47
CA ARG A 191 1.99 1.82 -22.23
C ARG A 191 2.90 2.11 -23.42
N GLN A 192 3.68 3.18 -23.32
CA GLN A 192 4.59 3.65 -24.37
C GLN A 192 5.87 2.82 -24.48
N GLY A 193 6.21 2.10 -23.41
CA GLY A 193 7.43 1.32 -23.33
C GLY A 193 7.44 0.36 -22.14
N ALA A 194 8.59 -0.24 -21.88
CA ALA A 194 8.72 -1.21 -20.78
C ALA A 194 8.44 -0.58 -19.40
N ALA A 195 8.94 0.63 -19.19
CA ALA A 195 8.81 1.42 -17.96
C ALA A 195 8.06 2.75 -18.15
N PHE A 196 7.64 3.07 -19.39
CA PHE A 196 7.08 4.37 -19.76
C PHE A 196 5.57 4.30 -19.95
N TRP A 197 4.87 5.22 -19.30
CA TRP A 197 3.41 5.29 -19.28
C TRP A 197 2.99 6.71 -19.61
N ALA A 198 2.13 6.91 -20.62
CA ALA A 198 1.44 8.18 -20.79
C ALA A 198 0.05 8.07 -20.19
N VAL A 199 -0.37 9.11 -19.48
CA VAL A 199 -1.67 9.10 -18.79
C VAL A 199 -2.36 10.45 -18.89
N GLY A 200 -3.68 10.42 -18.85
CA GLY A 200 -4.47 11.63 -18.70
C GLY A 200 -5.87 11.31 -18.19
N CYS A 201 -6.52 12.34 -17.69
CA CYS A 201 -7.89 12.26 -17.21
C CYS A 201 -8.69 13.36 -17.91
N ARG A 202 -9.88 13.00 -18.41
CA ARG A 202 -10.81 13.94 -19.04
C ARG A 202 -12.15 13.87 -18.31
N ILE A 203 -12.65 15.01 -17.86
CA ILE A 203 -14.02 15.11 -17.34
C ILE A 203 -14.97 15.02 -18.53
N GLU A 204 -15.89 14.05 -18.49
CA GLU A 204 -16.92 13.87 -19.50
C GLU A 204 -18.19 14.63 -19.13
N ASP A 205 -18.53 14.62 -17.83
CA ASP A 205 -19.75 15.21 -17.32
C ASP A 205 -19.59 15.59 -15.84
N ALA A 206 -20.25 16.67 -15.44
CA ALA A 206 -20.33 17.09 -14.05
C ALA A 206 -21.68 17.75 -13.79
N GLN A 207 -22.43 17.23 -12.83
CA GLN A 207 -23.79 17.68 -12.57
C GLN A 207 -24.02 17.88 -11.07
N LEU A 208 -24.51 19.07 -10.71
CA LEU A 208 -25.01 19.31 -9.36
C LEU A 208 -26.21 18.40 -9.09
N ASP A 209 -26.10 17.55 -8.08
CA ASP A 209 -27.26 16.80 -7.61
C ASP A 209 -28.13 17.69 -6.72
N THR A 210 -29.33 17.99 -7.24
CA THR A 210 -30.37 18.76 -6.55
C THR A 210 -31.48 17.86 -6.00
N ASN A 211 -31.36 16.54 -6.16
CA ASN A 211 -32.27 15.55 -5.64
C ASN A 211 -31.92 15.20 -4.19
N TRP A 212 -32.43 15.99 -3.25
CA TRP A 212 -32.37 15.74 -1.81
C TRP A 212 -33.00 14.40 -1.38
N ASN A 213 -33.72 13.70 -2.28
CA ASN A 213 -34.34 12.40 -2.05
C ASN A 213 -33.61 11.23 -2.75
N ARG A 214 -32.47 11.46 -3.43
CA ARG A 214 -31.65 10.37 -3.96
C ARG A 214 -31.12 9.60 -2.75
N ARG A 215 -31.47 8.32 -2.67
CA ARG A 215 -30.87 7.42 -1.68
C ARG A 215 -29.43 7.19 -2.12
N GLU A 216 -28.50 7.74 -1.36
CA GLU A 216 -27.06 7.66 -1.56
C GLU A 216 -26.65 6.21 -1.87
N THR A 217 -25.75 6.03 -2.83
CA THR A 217 -25.03 4.76 -2.95
C THR A 217 -24.01 4.75 -1.82
N LEU A 218 -24.30 4.00 -0.76
CA LEU A 218 -23.52 3.94 0.47
C LEU A 218 -22.51 2.79 0.40
N SER A 219 -21.38 2.91 1.07
CA SER A 219 -20.59 1.74 1.48
C SER A 219 -21.34 0.94 2.55
N LEU A 220 -20.97 -0.33 2.76
CA LEU A 220 -21.57 -1.14 3.82
C LEU A 220 -21.36 -0.51 5.20
N ALA A 221 -20.19 0.10 5.44
CA ALA A 221 -19.89 0.80 6.68
C ALA A 221 -20.83 2.00 6.88
N GLU A 222 -21.10 2.79 5.84
CA GLU A 222 -22.06 3.90 5.94
C GLU A 222 -23.49 3.39 6.18
N ALA A 223 -23.92 2.35 5.45
CA ALA A 223 -25.24 1.75 5.65
C ALA A 223 -25.40 1.18 7.08
N LEU A 224 -24.35 0.56 7.64
CA LEU A 224 -24.32 0.10 9.03
C LEU A 224 -24.26 1.25 10.03
N ALA A 225 -23.51 2.31 9.75
CA ALA A 225 -23.46 3.52 10.58
C ALA A 225 -24.85 4.13 10.73
N TYR A 226 -25.61 4.24 9.63
CA TYR A 226 -27.01 4.67 9.65
C TYR A 226 -27.92 3.69 10.38
N LEU A 227 -27.80 2.38 10.13
CA LEU A 227 -28.65 1.36 10.74
C LEU A 227 -28.46 1.26 12.26
N LEU A 228 -27.22 1.38 12.71
CA LEU A 228 -26.81 1.12 14.09
C LEU A 228 -26.62 2.40 14.91
N ASP A 229 -26.74 3.58 14.27
CA ASP A 229 -26.52 4.89 14.87
C ASP A 229 -25.14 4.98 15.56
N VAL A 230 -24.10 4.63 14.81
CA VAL A 230 -22.70 4.72 15.25
C VAL A 230 -21.90 5.54 14.25
N ASP A 231 -20.73 6.03 14.64
CA ASP A 231 -19.85 6.69 13.69
C ASP A 231 -19.33 5.70 12.64
N ILE A 232 -18.89 6.23 11.49
CA ILE A 232 -18.46 5.41 10.35
C ILE A 232 -17.26 4.54 10.71
N ALA A 233 -16.35 4.99 11.59
CA ALA A 233 -15.19 4.19 11.98
C ALA A 233 -15.58 2.98 12.84
N ALA A 234 -16.52 3.16 13.77
CA ALA A 234 -17.12 2.06 14.53
C ALA A 234 -17.91 1.10 13.62
N ALA A 235 -18.64 1.62 12.64
CA ALA A 235 -19.36 0.80 11.66
C ALA A 235 -18.42 0.01 10.73
N ASP A 236 -17.25 0.59 10.41
CA ASP A 236 -16.19 -0.06 9.64
C ASP A 236 -15.78 -1.39 10.29
N GLU A 237 -15.59 -1.40 11.62
CA GLU A 237 -15.25 -2.60 12.38
C GLU A 237 -16.34 -3.68 12.36
N LEU A 238 -17.60 -3.28 12.14
CA LEU A 238 -18.78 -4.15 12.13
C LEU A 238 -19.10 -4.75 10.76
N THR A 239 -18.48 -4.24 9.69
CA THR A 239 -18.72 -4.75 8.32
C THR A 239 -18.37 -6.23 8.14
N ASP A 240 -17.52 -6.78 9.01
CA ASP A 240 -17.11 -8.19 9.03
C ASP A 240 -18.13 -9.12 9.74
N ALA A 241 -19.26 -8.58 10.22
CA ALA A 241 -20.31 -9.36 10.86
C ALA A 241 -20.85 -10.46 9.92
N PRO A 242 -20.99 -11.72 10.41
CA PRO A 242 -21.67 -12.76 9.67
C PRO A 242 -23.07 -12.30 9.27
N LEU A 243 -23.41 -12.53 8.00
CA LEU A 243 -24.69 -12.23 7.41
C LEU A 243 -25.37 -13.53 7.01
N GLN A 244 -26.59 -13.73 7.47
CA GLN A 244 -27.43 -14.86 7.11
C GLN A 244 -28.59 -14.41 6.23
N GLU A 245 -28.80 -15.14 5.14
CA GLU A 245 -29.97 -14.99 4.26
C GLU A 245 -31.17 -15.74 4.87
N LEU A 246 -32.30 -15.06 5.02
CA LEU A 246 -33.54 -15.67 5.51
C LEU A 246 -34.48 -15.90 4.33
N VAL A 247 -34.65 -17.19 3.99
CA VAL A 247 -35.38 -17.64 2.81
C VAL A 247 -36.64 -18.40 3.23
N SER A 248 -37.77 -18.15 2.56
CA SER A 248 -39.01 -18.89 2.75
C SER A 248 -38.93 -20.31 2.16
N GLU A 249 -39.90 -21.18 2.49
CA GLU A 249 -39.99 -22.54 1.90
C GLU A 249 -40.07 -22.53 0.36
N ASP A 250 -40.55 -21.43 -0.22
CA ASP A 250 -40.67 -21.22 -1.67
C ASP A 250 -39.42 -20.60 -2.31
N GLY A 251 -38.33 -20.42 -1.56
CA GLY A 251 -37.06 -19.90 -2.07
C GLY A 251 -36.98 -18.37 -2.17
N VAL A 252 -37.90 -17.63 -1.54
CA VAL A 252 -37.92 -16.16 -1.57
C VAL A 252 -37.21 -15.60 -0.35
N VAL A 253 -36.22 -14.74 -0.57
CA VAL A 253 -35.53 -13.99 0.48
C VAL A 253 -36.48 -12.95 1.05
N TYR A 254 -36.76 -13.02 2.34
CA TYR A 254 -37.67 -12.08 3.01
C TYR A 254 -36.98 -11.18 4.02
N ALA A 255 -35.74 -11.49 4.41
CA ALA A 255 -34.91 -10.62 5.26
C ALA A 255 -33.45 -11.11 5.25
N TRP A 256 -32.57 -10.28 5.83
CA TRP A 256 -31.22 -10.66 6.18
C TRP A 256 -30.98 -10.44 7.67
N GLU A 257 -30.05 -11.20 8.25
CA GLU A 257 -29.71 -11.09 9.68
C GLU A 257 -28.20 -10.97 9.86
N PHE A 258 -27.75 -9.87 10.44
CA PHE A 258 -26.36 -9.67 10.87
C PHE A 258 -26.16 -10.21 12.28
N ASP A 259 -25.07 -10.94 12.52
CA ASP A 259 -24.64 -11.36 13.86
C ASP A 259 -23.44 -10.52 14.34
N PHE A 260 -23.71 -9.37 14.95
CA PHE A 260 -22.66 -8.51 15.51
C PHE A 260 -21.98 -9.12 16.74
N GLY A 261 -22.55 -10.17 17.34
CA GLY A 261 -21.94 -10.88 18.47
C GLY A 261 -20.74 -11.75 18.09
N ALA A 262 -20.55 -12.02 16.79
CA ALA A 262 -19.41 -12.75 16.28
C ALA A 262 -18.20 -11.86 15.95
N VAL A 263 -18.36 -10.53 16.01
CA VAL A 263 -17.30 -9.55 15.74
C VAL A 263 -16.65 -9.11 17.04
N ARG A 264 -15.34 -8.83 17.01
CA ARG A 264 -14.60 -8.25 18.16
C ARG A 264 -14.47 -6.75 17.96
N VAL A 265 -15.37 -6.00 18.55
CA VAL A 265 -15.37 -4.53 18.62
C VAL A 265 -15.44 -4.09 20.09
N ASP A 266 -15.36 -2.77 20.34
CA ASP A 266 -15.53 -2.22 21.68
C ASP A 266 -16.88 -2.63 22.31
N ASP A 267 -16.87 -2.99 23.60
CA ASP A 267 -18.07 -3.36 24.35
C ASP A 267 -19.10 -2.22 24.36
N GLU A 268 -18.66 -0.95 24.31
CA GLU A 268 -19.56 0.20 24.23
C GLU A 268 -20.40 0.20 22.94
N ILE A 269 -19.80 -0.22 21.81
CA ILE A 269 -20.48 -0.34 20.53
C ILE A 269 -21.52 -1.47 20.59
N LEU A 270 -21.16 -2.63 21.14
CA LEU A 270 -22.07 -3.76 21.28
C LEU A 270 -23.26 -3.45 22.20
N GLU A 271 -23.03 -2.76 23.32
CA GLU A 271 -24.11 -2.33 24.22
C GLU A 271 -25.03 -1.29 23.57
N ARG A 272 -24.49 -0.39 22.73
CA ARG A 272 -25.31 0.53 21.94
C ARG A 272 -26.19 -0.21 20.93
N ILE A 273 -25.64 -1.17 20.20
CA ILE A 273 -26.40 -2.01 19.24
C ILE A 273 -27.53 -2.76 19.98
N LYS A 274 -27.22 -3.44 21.09
CA LYS A 274 -28.23 -4.11 21.91
C LYS A 274 -29.28 -3.14 22.44
N GLY A 275 -28.88 -1.93 22.82
CA GLY A 275 -29.80 -0.88 23.30
C GLY A 275 -30.79 -0.43 22.23
N LEU A 276 -30.33 -0.27 20.98
CA LEU A 276 -31.15 0.15 19.84
C LEU A 276 -32.04 -0.98 19.30
N HIS A 277 -31.49 -2.17 19.13
CA HIS A 277 -32.13 -3.28 18.39
C HIS A 277 -32.64 -4.42 19.30
N GLY A 278 -32.35 -4.37 20.60
CA GLY A 278 -32.72 -5.39 21.59
C GLY A 278 -31.92 -6.69 21.50
N SER A 279 -31.05 -6.82 20.49
CA SER A 279 -30.21 -8.00 20.21
C SER A 279 -28.97 -7.59 19.44
N LEU A 280 -27.94 -8.44 19.46
CA LEU A 280 -26.79 -8.34 18.53
C LEU A 280 -27.06 -9.03 17.19
N GLN A 281 -28.16 -9.79 17.10
CA GLN A 281 -28.69 -10.32 15.86
C GLN A 281 -29.69 -9.31 15.29
N VAL A 282 -29.25 -8.52 14.32
CA VAL A 282 -30.03 -7.42 13.76
C VAL A 282 -30.56 -7.81 12.40
N ARG A 283 -31.88 -7.72 12.24
CA ARG A 283 -32.55 -8.02 10.97
C ARG A 283 -32.68 -6.76 10.13
N VAL A 284 -32.43 -6.92 8.84
CA VAL A 284 -32.62 -5.88 7.83
C VAL A 284 -33.52 -6.39 6.72
N GLU A 285 -34.26 -5.46 6.12
CA GLU A 285 -35.18 -5.76 5.01
C GLU A 285 -34.40 -6.21 3.75
N PRO A 286 -35.05 -6.92 2.81
CA PRO A 286 -34.41 -7.37 1.56
C PRO A 286 -33.81 -6.24 0.72
N ASP A 287 -34.33 -5.02 0.85
CA ASP A 287 -33.89 -3.84 0.10
C ASP A 287 -32.70 -3.12 0.75
N PHE A 288 -32.24 -3.55 1.94
CA PHE A 288 -31.12 -2.93 2.64
C PHE A 288 -29.86 -2.79 1.77
N PHE A 289 -29.56 -3.80 0.96
CA PHE A 289 -28.38 -3.83 0.09
C PHE A 289 -28.59 -3.17 -1.28
N VAL A 290 -29.81 -2.73 -1.62
CA VAL A 290 -30.11 -2.12 -2.93
C VAL A 290 -29.32 -0.84 -3.15
N HIS A 291 -28.91 -0.19 -2.07
CA HIS A 291 -28.17 1.06 -2.07
C HIS A 291 -26.73 0.92 -1.57
N VAL A 292 -26.22 -0.30 -1.40
CA VAL A 292 -24.85 -0.56 -0.90
C VAL A 292 -23.91 -0.90 -2.06
N GLN A 293 -22.89 -0.06 -2.32
CA GLN A 293 -21.91 -0.26 -3.40
C GLN A 293 -20.98 -1.44 -3.12
N GLY A 294 -20.66 -2.24 -4.16
CA GLY A 294 -19.67 -3.33 -4.06
C GLY A 294 -20.11 -4.57 -3.28
N PHE A 295 -21.38 -4.65 -2.87
CA PHE A 295 -21.92 -5.84 -2.24
C PHE A 295 -22.28 -6.90 -3.30
N ASP A 296 -21.31 -7.74 -3.64
CA ASP A 296 -21.61 -9.03 -4.26
C ASP A 296 -22.32 -9.91 -3.21
N ARG A 297 -23.46 -10.51 -3.57
CA ARG A 297 -24.31 -11.33 -2.68
C ARG A 297 -23.55 -12.51 -2.02
N VAL A 298 -22.38 -12.84 -2.56
CA VAL A 298 -21.40 -13.78 -2.00
C VAL A 298 -20.06 -13.03 -1.90
N PRO A 299 -19.57 -12.70 -0.71
CA PRO A 299 -18.28 -12.03 -0.55
C PRO A 299 -17.15 -12.84 -1.19
N HIS A 300 -16.31 -12.21 -2.01
CA HIS A 300 -15.10 -12.84 -2.55
C HIS A 300 -14.15 -13.14 -1.39
N ARG A 301 -13.78 -14.40 -1.22
CA ARG A 301 -12.91 -14.82 -0.12
C ARG A 301 -11.50 -14.26 -0.35
N HIS A 302 -11.02 -13.43 0.58
CA HIS A 302 -9.64 -12.98 0.62
C HIS A 302 -8.80 -13.96 1.44
N TYR A 303 -7.63 -14.28 0.91
CA TYR A 303 -6.68 -15.21 1.53
C TYR A 303 -5.34 -14.48 1.71
N VAL A 304 -4.77 -14.56 2.90
CA VAL A 304 -3.37 -14.17 3.13
C VAL A 304 -2.45 -15.37 2.90
N HIS A 305 -1.14 -15.13 2.75
CA HIS A 305 -0.16 -16.20 2.61
C HIS A 305 -0.30 -17.28 3.70
N GLY A 306 -0.51 -18.52 3.29
CA GLY A 306 -0.69 -19.67 4.18
C GLY A 306 -2.14 -19.94 4.60
N ASP A 307 -3.11 -19.13 4.20
CA ASP A 307 -4.54 -19.38 4.51
C ASP A 307 -5.05 -20.61 3.77
N GLU A 308 -5.83 -21.42 4.46
CA GLU A 308 -6.51 -22.59 3.89
C GLU A 308 -7.64 -22.15 2.96
N PHE A 309 -7.69 -22.78 1.78
CA PHE A 309 -8.72 -22.56 0.77
C PHE A 309 -10.03 -23.27 1.16
N GLU A 310 -11.16 -22.58 1.11
CA GLU A 310 -12.45 -23.13 1.58
C GLU A 310 -12.91 -24.37 0.80
N GLY A 311 -12.54 -24.48 -0.48
CA GLY A 311 -12.90 -25.60 -1.34
C GLY A 311 -11.97 -26.82 -1.25
N GLY A 312 -10.94 -26.80 -0.39
CA GLY A 312 -9.95 -27.86 -0.34
C GLY A 312 -9.20 -27.92 0.99
N VAL A 313 -9.59 -28.88 1.86
CA VAL A 313 -8.86 -29.16 3.10
C VAL A 313 -7.42 -29.55 2.78
N GLY A 314 -6.46 -28.91 3.45
CA GLY A 314 -5.03 -29.12 3.24
C GLY A 314 -4.45 -28.43 2.00
N VAL A 315 -5.22 -27.54 1.37
CA VAL A 315 -4.79 -26.67 0.27
C VAL A 315 -4.73 -25.24 0.76
N TYR A 316 -3.61 -24.55 0.55
CA TYR A 316 -3.33 -23.23 1.12
C TYR A 316 -2.90 -22.26 0.03
N LEU A 317 -3.20 -20.97 0.16
CA LEU A 317 -2.70 -19.96 -0.76
C LEU A 317 -1.22 -19.65 -0.50
N CYS A 318 -0.38 -19.80 -1.52
CA CYS A 318 0.96 -19.25 -1.54
C CYS A 318 0.98 -17.93 -2.33
N ALA A 319 0.90 -16.79 -1.62
CA ALA A 319 0.97 -15.47 -2.24
C ALA A 319 2.33 -15.14 -2.91
N SER A 320 3.37 -15.94 -2.69
CA SER A 320 4.67 -15.79 -3.35
C SER A 320 4.71 -16.43 -4.73
N CYS A 321 3.95 -17.50 -4.93
CA CYS A 321 3.84 -18.23 -6.19
C CYS A 321 2.51 -17.99 -6.91
N ASP A 322 1.60 -17.24 -6.27
CA ASP A 322 0.23 -17.02 -6.70
C ASP A 322 -0.52 -18.33 -7.03
N ALA A 323 -0.38 -19.31 -6.14
CA ALA A 323 -0.88 -20.67 -6.37
C ALA A 323 -1.41 -21.32 -5.09
N HIS A 324 -2.37 -22.22 -5.28
CA HIS A 324 -2.86 -23.12 -4.24
C HIS A 324 -1.93 -24.32 -4.08
N VAL A 325 -1.39 -24.52 -2.88
CA VAL A 325 -0.31 -25.46 -2.59
C VAL A 325 -0.61 -26.30 -1.35
N ASN A 326 0.15 -27.37 -1.13
CA ASN A 326 0.12 -28.12 0.14
C ASN A 326 1.02 -27.49 1.20
N ALA A 327 0.82 -27.89 2.46
CA ALA A 327 1.60 -27.40 3.61
C ALA A 327 3.13 -27.52 3.43
N GLY A 328 3.61 -28.61 2.82
CA GLY A 328 5.04 -28.85 2.64
C GLY A 328 5.73 -27.90 1.66
N HIS A 329 4.98 -27.14 0.86
CA HIS A 329 5.51 -26.16 -0.08
C HIS A 329 6.24 -25.01 0.62
N PHE A 330 5.68 -24.48 1.71
CA PHE A 330 6.20 -23.29 2.39
C PHE A 330 7.62 -23.51 2.92
N ASP A 331 7.86 -24.62 3.61
CA ASP A 331 9.19 -24.93 4.16
C ASP A 331 10.21 -25.26 3.07
N ARG A 332 9.78 -25.95 2.01
CA ARG A 332 10.67 -26.41 0.95
C ARG A 332 11.13 -25.29 0.01
N GLU A 333 10.21 -24.42 -0.40
CA GLU A 333 10.44 -23.46 -1.48
C GLU A 333 10.73 -22.05 -0.95
N HIS A 334 10.31 -21.72 0.28
CA HIS A 334 10.39 -20.35 0.82
C HIS A 334 11.04 -20.27 2.21
N GLY A 335 10.89 -21.29 3.05
CA GLY A 335 11.44 -21.33 4.40
C GLY A 335 11.01 -20.12 5.24
N ILE A 336 11.99 -19.47 5.89
CA ILE A 336 11.74 -18.30 6.78
C ILE A 336 11.07 -17.14 6.04
N LYS A 337 11.27 -16.99 4.72
CA LYS A 337 10.65 -15.90 3.93
C LYS A 337 9.11 -16.00 3.91
N SER A 338 8.55 -17.19 4.12
CA SER A 338 7.10 -17.36 4.28
C SER A 338 6.57 -16.65 5.53
N TYR A 339 7.37 -16.54 6.60
CA TYR A 339 6.96 -15.87 7.83
C TYR A 339 6.84 -14.36 7.64
N GLU A 340 7.84 -13.74 7.00
CA GLU A 340 7.83 -12.31 6.66
C GLU A 340 6.64 -11.98 5.75
N ARG A 341 6.39 -12.81 4.75
CA ARG A 341 5.26 -12.62 3.83
C ARG A 341 3.92 -12.76 4.54
N TYR A 342 3.77 -13.75 5.43
CA TYR A 342 2.58 -13.90 6.27
C TYR A 342 2.27 -12.62 7.05
N PHE A 343 3.26 -12.07 7.78
CA PHE A 343 3.05 -10.84 8.54
C PHE A 343 2.75 -9.62 7.66
N SER A 344 3.42 -9.51 6.50
CA SER A 344 3.19 -8.42 5.54
C SER A 344 1.78 -8.45 4.96
N ASP A 345 1.32 -9.63 4.51
CA ASP A 345 -0.03 -9.80 3.94
C ASP A 345 -1.10 -9.61 5.02
N LEU A 346 -0.86 -10.10 6.25
CA LEU A 346 -1.76 -9.88 7.38
C LEU A 346 -1.87 -8.40 7.75
N GLN A 347 -0.74 -7.68 7.79
CA GLN A 347 -0.73 -6.24 8.05
C GLN A 347 -1.40 -5.45 6.93
N ARG A 348 -1.21 -5.86 5.67
CA ARG A 348 -1.88 -5.27 4.51
C ARG A 348 -3.40 -5.47 4.60
N TRP A 349 -3.86 -6.66 4.97
CA TRP A 349 -5.27 -6.94 5.22
C TRP A 349 -5.82 -6.06 6.35
N GLN A 350 -5.12 -5.99 7.49
CA GLN A 350 -5.54 -5.19 8.65
C GLN A 350 -5.61 -3.69 8.38
N ARG A 351 -4.74 -3.15 7.50
CA ARG A 351 -4.72 -1.73 7.13
C ARG A 351 -5.79 -1.33 6.12
N ARG A 352 -6.50 -2.28 5.50
CA ARG A 352 -7.62 -1.95 4.61
C ARG A 352 -8.76 -1.36 5.43
N THR A 353 -9.26 -0.21 4.98
CA THR A 353 -10.53 0.39 5.42
C THR A 353 -11.68 -0.54 5.03
N ALA A 354 -12.83 -0.51 5.73
CA ALA A 354 -13.94 -1.37 5.35
C ALA A 354 -14.52 -1.05 3.98
N ARG A 355 -14.36 0.20 3.49
CA ARG A 355 -14.66 0.51 2.08
C ARG A 355 -13.80 -0.32 1.11
N SER A 356 -12.53 -0.57 1.42
CA SER A 356 -11.61 -1.44 0.65
C SER A 356 -11.81 -2.94 0.92
N ARG A 357 -12.55 -3.29 1.99
CA ARG A 357 -13.03 -4.65 2.25
C ARG A 357 -14.43 -4.89 1.67
N GLY A 358 -15.10 -3.88 1.13
CA GLY A 358 -16.42 -4.01 0.51
C GLY A 358 -16.39 -5.07 -0.60
N GLY A 359 -16.97 -6.24 -0.31
CA GLY A 359 -16.98 -7.40 -1.20
C GLY A 359 -15.87 -8.43 -0.96
N LEU A 360 -14.91 -8.18 -0.08
CA LEU A 360 -13.84 -9.12 0.31
C LEU A 360 -14.02 -9.61 1.75
N ARG A 361 -13.99 -10.93 1.97
CA ARG A 361 -14.12 -11.53 3.30
C ARG A 361 -12.90 -12.36 3.66
N ARG A 362 -12.31 -12.13 4.84
CA ARG A 362 -11.40 -13.07 5.49
C ARG A 362 -11.89 -13.31 6.93
N PRO A 363 -12.32 -14.52 7.31
CA PRO A 363 -12.75 -14.79 8.67
C PRO A 363 -11.65 -14.49 9.68
N SER A 364 -12.06 -13.98 10.85
CA SER A 364 -11.17 -13.75 11.98
C SER A 364 -10.47 -15.02 12.47
N ASN A 365 -11.04 -16.20 12.18
CA ASN A 365 -10.52 -17.52 12.51
C ASN A 365 -10.01 -18.32 11.29
N ALA A 366 -9.60 -17.66 10.20
CA ALA A 366 -9.05 -18.35 9.05
C ALA A 366 -7.88 -19.27 9.44
N VAL A 367 -7.99 -20.56 9.11
CA VAL A 367 -6.94 -21.54 9.33
C VAL A 367 -5.75 -21.15 8.46
N ASN A 368 -4.59 -20.98 9.08
CA ASN A 368 -3.37 -20.62 8.38
C ASN A 368 -2.23 -21.54 8.80
N VAL A 369 -1.62 -22.23 7.83
CA VAL A 369 -0.59 -23.24 8.10
C VAL A 369 0.77 -22.64 8.46
N VAL A 370 1.03 -21.40 8.02
CA VAL A 370 2.28 -20.67 8.27
C VAL A 370 2.26 -19.96 9.62
N ALA A 371 1.09 -19.50 10.06
CA ALA A 371 0.93 -18.66 11.24
C ALA A 371 1.57 -19.22 12.53
N PRO A 372 1.38 -20.50 12.91
CA PRO A 372 1.99 -21.03 14.14
C PRO A 372 3.52 -20.97 14.13
N ALA A 373 4.13 -21.34 12.99
CA ALA A 373 5.58 -21.32 12.82
C ALA A 373 6.13 -19.89 12.76
N ALA A 374 5.43 -18.98 12.07
CA ALA A 374 5.79 -17.57 11.99
C ALA A 374 5.74 -16.88 13.36
N LEU A 375 4.69 -17.12 14.15
CA LEU A 375 4.56 -16.60 15.51
C LEU A 375 5.63 -17.17 16.44
N ALA A 376 5.90 -18.48 16.36
CA ALA A 376 6.98 -19.09 17.14
C ALA A 376 8.35 -18.53 16.76
N HIS A 377 8.60 -18.27 15.47
CA HIS A 377 9.83 -17.65 14.99
C HIS A 377 9.99 -16.21 15.50
N GLN A 378 8.93 -15.40 15.42
CA GLN A 378 8.94 -14.04 15.96
C GLN A 378 9.15 -14.02 17.48
N ALA A 379 8.48 -14.92 18.22
CA ALA A 379 8.66 -15.05 19.66
C ALA A 379 10.09 -15.50 20.03
N ALA A 380 10.68 -16.43 19.26
CA ALA A 380 12.06 -16.85 19.45
C ALA A 380 13.05 -15.72 19.15
N TYR A 381 12.81 -14.95 18.07
CA TYR A 381 13.60 -13.76 17.76
C TYR A 381 13.51 -12.75 18.91
N GLU A 382 12.31 -12.37 19.35
CA GLU A 382 12.12 -11.40 20.44
C GLU A 382 12.75 -11.88 21.76
N ALA A 383 12.63 -13.17 22.08
CA ALA A 383 13.27 -13.77 23.25
C ALA A 383 14.81 -13.76 23.15
N SER A 384 15.36 -13.87 21.93
CA SER A 384 16.80 -13.84 21.71
C SER A 384 17.41 -12.45 21.84
N ARG A 385 16.61 -11.37 21.71
CA ARG A 385 17.12 -10.00 21.72
C ARG A 385 17.78 -9.65 23.05
N SER A 386 19.01 -9.17 22.97
CA SER A 386 19.75 -8.73 24.14
C SER A 386 19.17 -7.42 24.69
N PRO A 387 19.38 -7.11 25.99
CA PRO A 387 18.94 -5.85 26.56
C PRO A 387 19.51 -4.61 25.85
N PHE A 388 20.73 -4.72 25.31
CA PHE A 388 21.33 -3.64 24.52
C PHE A 388 20.61 -3.45 23.18
N HIS A 389 20.30 -4.55 22.49
CA HIS A 389 19.56 -4.49 21.23
C HIS A 389 18.15 -3.91 21.40
N ARG A 390 17.44 -4.25 22.50
CA ARG A 390 16.16 -3.62 22.84
C ARG A 390 16.30 -2.13 23.18
N TRP A 391 17.37 -1.75 23.88
CA TRP A 391 17.65 -0.35 24.19
C TRP A 391 17.94 0.47 22.92
N LEU A 392 18.71 -0.09 21.97
CA LEU A 392 19.00 0.55 20.68
C LEU A 392 17.72 0.84 19.87
N GLU A 393 16.71 -0.05 19.93
CA GLU A 393 15.42 0.17 19.23
C GLU A 393 14.79 1.51 19.61
N GLN A 394 14.88 1.87 20.88
CA GLN A 394 14.32 3.10 21.43
C GLN A 394 15.07 4.34 20.98
N GLN A 395 16.27 4.17 20.41
CA GLN A 395 17.13 5.27 19.95
C GLN A 395 16.92 5.61 18.46
N THR A 396 16.17 4.80 17.71
CA THR A 396 16.03 4.92 16.24
C THR A 396 15.43 6.25 15.75
N GLN A 397 14.74 6.98 16.61
CA GLN A 397 14.13 8.29 16.30
C GLN A 397 15.04 9.48 16.65
N ARG A 398 16.24 9.25 17.19
CA ARG A 398 17.20 10.32 17.50
C ARG A 398 17.81 10.87 16.22
N GLN A 399 18.11 12.18 16.24
CA GLN A 399 18.81 12.89 15.16
C GLN A 399 20.27 13.14 15.54
N ASP A 400 20.96 12.10 16.00
CA ASP A 400 22.37 12.11 16.35
C ASP A 400 23.04 10.81 15.92
N GLU A 401 24.36 10.71 16.08
CA GLU A 401 25.14 9.56 15.65
C GLU A 401 24.65 8.24 16.29
N ILE A 402 24.07 8.27 17.50
CA ILE A 402 23.52 7.09 18.17
C ILE A 402 22.20 6.67 17.50
N GLY A 403 21.37 7.63 17.09
CA GLY A 403 20.18 7.37 16.28
C GLY A 403 20.51 6.74 14.94
N ASP A 404 21.53 7.26 14.26
CA ASP A 404 22.02 6.72 12.98
C ASP A 404 22.54 5.28 13.16
N LEU A 405 23.37 5.05 14.19
CA LEU A 405 23.85 3.70 14.55
C LEU A 405 22.68 2.74 14.84
N ALA A 406 21.64 3.20 15.54
CA ALA A 406 20.48 2.39 15.83
C ALA A 406 19.72 2.01 14.55
N GLN A 407 19.50 2.95 13.63
CA GLN A 407 18.85 2.64 12.35
C GLN A 407 19.67 1.64 11.53
N ASP A 408 21.00 1.78 11.49
CA ASP A 408 21.89 0.88 10.77
C ASP A 408 21.89 -0.54 11.36
N VAL A 409 21.90 -0.66 12.69
CA VAL A 409 21.78 -1.96 13.39
C VAL A 409 20.47 -2.67 13.03
N PHE A 410 19.36 -1.94 12.93
CA PHE A 410 18.05 -2.52 12.59
C PHE A 410 17.89 -2.83 11.09
N ARG A 411 18.73 -2.25 10.22
CA ARG A 411 18.81 -2.61 8.80
C ARG A 411 19.69 -3.83 8.54
N ASP A 412 20.60 -4.14 9.46
CA ASP A 412 21.54 -5.25 9.34
C ASP A 412 20.94 -6.58 9.82
N VAL A 413 20.44 -7.38 8.89
CA VAL A 413 19.87 -8.72 9.14
C VAL A 413 20.87 -9.69 9.79
N ARG A 414 22.18 -9.43 9.71
CA ARG A 414 23.23 -10.29 10.29
C ARG A 414 23.71 -9.78 11.65
N PHE A 415 23.19 -8.66 12.13
CA PHE A 415 23.58 -8.12 13.43
C PHE A 415 23.34 -9.17 14.53
N PRO A 416 24.27 -9.36 15.48
CA PRO A 416 24.14 -10.37 16.51
C PRO A 416 23.15 -9.91 17.59
N VAL A 417 21.85 -10.01 17.30
CA VAL A 417 20.76 -9.53 18.17
C VAL A 417 20.79 -10.14 19.57
N SER A 418 21.37 -11.34 19.72
CA SER A 418 21.52 -12.05 20.99
C SER A 418 22.83 -11.77 21.72
N ALA A 419 23.72 -10.95 21.16
CA ALA A 419 24.98 -10.61 21.82
C ALA A 419 24.71 -9.82 23.11
N SER A 420 25.10 -10.40 24.24
CA SER A 420 24.90 -9.84 25.57
C SER A 420 26.13 -9.11 26.13
N SER A 421 27.24 -9.08 25.39
CA SER A 421 28.49 -8.43 25.79
C SER A 421 28.94 -7.38 24.79
N ARG A 422 29.63 -6.36 25.31
CA ARG A 422 30.19 -5.27 24.52
C ARG A 422 31.18 -5.80 23.51
N GLU A 423 32.01 -6.73 23.93
CA GLU A 423 33.08 -7.33 23.13
C GLU A 423 32.52 -8.13 21.95
N ALA A 424 31.40 -8.83 22.14
CA ALA A 424 30.77 -9.59 21.06
C ALA A 424 30.21 -8.67 19.96
N VAL A 425 29.54 -7.58 20.35
CA VAL A 425 29.02 -6.60 19.38
C VAL A 425 30.16 -5.80 18.74
N LEU A 426 31.17 -5.41 19.52
CA LEU A 426 32.34 -4.70 19.00
C LEU A 426 33.10 -5.53 17.97
N ASN A 427 33.37 -6.81 18.27
CA ASN A 427 34.03 -7.72 17.33
C ASN A 427 33.25 -7.85 16.02
N TYR A 428 31.92 -7.89 16.09
CA TYR A 428 31.07 -7.90 14.90
C TYR A 428 31.23 -6.62 14.08
N LEU A 429 31.10 -5.45 14.71
CA LEU A 429 31.22 -4.14 14.03
C LEU A 429 32.62 -3.91 13.44
N GLU A 430 33.67 -4.32 14.16
CA GLU A 430 35.06 -4.29 13.67
C GLU A 430 35.27 -5.22 12.47
N THR A 431 34.50 -6.32 12.38
CA THR A 431 34.59 -7.25 11.25
C THR A 431 33.84 -6.71 10.03
N VAL A 432 32.63 -6.16 10.24
CA VAL A 432 31.68 -5.85 9.16
C VAL A 432 31.77 -4.39 8.68
N VAL A 433 31.89 -3.42 9.58
CA VAL A 433 31.79 -1.98 9.23
C VAL A 433 33.16 -1.31 9.11
N ARG A 434 34.12 -1.66 9.99
CA ARG A 434 35.51 -1.14 10.01
C ARG A 434 35.66 0.40 10.03
N SER A 435 34.58 1.15 10.21
CA SER A 435 34.62 2.60 10.35
C SER A 435 34.98 3.00 11.77
N ARG A 436 35.97 3.88 11.91
CA ARG A 436 36.40 4.39 13.21
C ARG A 436 35.28 5.19 13.90
N GLU A 437 34.51 5.95 13.13
CA GLU A 437 33.40 6.75 13.64
C GLU A 437 32.32 5.85 14.23
N VAL A 438 31.83 4.86 13.46
CA VAL A 438 30.83 3.88 13.93
C VAL A 438 31.31 3.11 15.17
N ILE A 439 32.60 2.77 15.23
CA ILE A 439 33.19 2.11 16.40
C ILE A 439 33.17 3.02 17.63
N GLU A 440 33.51 4.31 17.50
CA GLU A 440 33.46 5.26 18.62
C GLU A 440 32.02 5.56 19.04
N THR A 441 31.12 5.81 18.09
CA THR A 441 29.68 5.97 18.34
C THR A 441 29.09 4.74 19.04
N PHE A 442 29.48 3.52 18.63
CA PHE A 442 29.10 2.30 19.36
C PHE A 442 29.62 2.30 20.79
N LYS A 443 30.88 2.66 21.03
CA LYS A 443 31.42 2.71 22.40
C LYS A 443 30.69 3.72 23.27
N ASP A 444 30.28 4.85 22.70
CA ASP A 444 29.51 5.88 23.40
C ASP A 444 28.07 5.42 23.66
N SER A 445 27.40 4.79 22.67
CA SER A 445 26.08 4.17 22.86
C SER A 445 26.08 3.10 23.96
N TRP A 446 27.13 2.26 24.02
CA TRP A 446 27.25 1.24 25.06
C TRP A 446 27.49 1.84 26.44
N ARG A 447 28.21 2.96 26.51
CA ARG A 447 28.43 3.72 27.75
C ARG A 447 27.11 4.31 28.24
N GLU A 448 26.31 4.89 27.34
CA GLU A 448 24.99 5.44 27.66
C GLU A 448 24.02 4.35 28.13
N PHE A 449 23.92 3.23 27.42
CA PHE A 449 23.14 2.06 27.84
C PHE A 449 23.55 1.55 29.23
N SER A 450 24.85 1.42 29.48
CA SER A 450 25.38 0.95 30.76
C SER A 450 25.11 1.95 31.89
N GLY A 451 25.10 3.24 31.58
CA GLY A 451 24.70 4.32 32.49
C GLY A 451 23.21 4.28 32.81
N ALA A 452 22.35 4.13 31.81
CA ALA A 452 20.90 4.02 31.97
C ALA A 452 20.50 2.83 32.85
N ARG A 453 21.18 1.68 32.73
CA ARG A 453 20.97 0.51 33.61
C ARG A 453 21.36 0.72 35.07
N ARG A 454 22.22 1.70 35.40
CA ARG A 454 22.61 2.01 36.79
C ARG A 454 21.66 3.03 37.44
N SER A 455 20.84 3.70 36.65
CA SER A 455 19.95 4.79 37.06
C SER A 455 18.48 4.34 37.24
N HIS A 456 18.17 3.07 36.99
CA HIS A 456 16.89 2.45 37.29
C HIS A 456 17.13 1.31 38.30
N PRO A 457 16.67 1.43 39.56
CA PRO A 457 16.83 0.39 40.59
C PRO A 457 16.05 -0.89 40.26
#